data_AF-A0A5C4P788-F1
#
_entry.id   AF-A0A5C4P788-F1
#
_cell.length_a   1.000
_cell.length_b   1.000
_cell.length_c   1.000
_cell.angle_alpha   90.00
_cell.angle_beta   90.00
_cell.angle_gamma   90.00
#
_symmetry.space_group_name_H-M   'P 1'
#
loop_
_entity.id
_entity.type
_entity.pdbx_description
1 polymer ?
#
loop_
_entity_poly.entity_id
_entity_poly.type
_entity_poly.pdbx_seq_one_letter_code
_entity_poly.pdbx_strand_id
1 'polypeptide(L)' 'SNGSVITIAAGETTGSVNVETLANDVYNNGSTVSTTITGATGGNFENLVPSTTPAVTTITDSVDTTGLT' A
#
# COMPACT_ATOMS: atom_id res chain seq x y z
N SER A 1 -3.25 -8.39 -6.14
CA SER A 1 -4.08 -7.75 -5.10
C SER A 1 -3.51 -8.13 -3.75
N ASN A 2 -3.39 -7.18 -2.82
CA ASN A 2 -2.96 -7.43 -1.44
C ASN A 2 -4.16 -7.78 -0.51
N GLY A 3 -5.32 -8.13 -1.08
CA GLY A 3 -6.53 -8.47 -0.33
C GLY A 3 -7.28 -7.27 0.26
N SER A 4 -6.74 -6.06 0.12
CA SER A 4 -7.40 -4.83 0.57
C SER A 4 -8.58 -4.45 -0.32
N VAL A 5 -9.63 -3.90 0.27
CA VAL A 5 -10.77 -3.31 -0.43
C VAL A 5 -10.90 -1.85 0.01
N ILE A 6 -10.93 -0.93 -0.94
CA ILE A 6 -11.18 0.48 -0.69
C ILE A 6 -12.64 0.76 -1.05
N THR A 7 -13.43 1.19 -0.07
CA THR A 7 -14.82 1.64 -0.29
C THR A 7 -14.84 3.16 -0.36
N ILE A 8 -15.35 3.70 -1.46
CA ILE A 8 -15.61 5.14 -1.61
C ILE A 8 -17.11 5.37 -1.36
N ALA A 9 -17.44 6.14 -0.34
CA ALA A 9 -18.83 6.41 0.01
C ALA A 9 -19.50 7.38 -0.99
N ALA A 10 -20.83 7.40 -1.03
CA ALA A 10 -21.57 8.33 -1.87
C ALA A 10 -21.25 9.78 -1.49
N GLY A 11 -20.92 10.61 -2.49
CA GLY A 11 -20.50 12.00 -2.27
C GLY A 11 -19.00 12.18 -2.00
N GLU A 12 -18.27 11.08 -1.73
CA GLU A 12 -16.83 11.12 -1.54
C GLU A 12 -16.07 10.87 -2.85
N THR A 13 -14.83 11.34 -2.88
CA THR A 13 -13.92 11.16 -4.02
C THR A 13 -12.67 10.38 -3.66
N THR A 14 -12.49 10.03 -2.38
CA THR A 14 -11.28 9.37 -1.86
C THR A 14 -11.63 8.28 -0.85
N GLY A 15 -10.70 7.34 -0.72
CA GLY A 15 -10.72 6.29 0.29
C GLY A 15 -9.31 5.71 0.38
N SER A 16 -9.00 5.12 1.52
CA SER A 16 -7.66 4.62 1.81
C SER A 16 -7.73 3.29 2.55
N VAL A 17 -6.64 2.53 2.44
CA VAL A 17 -6.39 1.36 3.27
C VAL A 17 -5.01 1.52 3.91
N ASN A 18 -4.88 1.09 5.16
CA ASN A 18 -3.57 1.00 5.81
C ASN A 18 -2.97 -0.37 5.52
N VAL A 19 -1.70 -0.40 5.13
CA VAL A 19 -0.96 -1.64 4.92
C VAL A 19 0.18 -1.66 5.92
N GLU A 20 0.05 -2.51 6.95
CA GLU A 20 1.09 -2.68 7.95
C GLU A 20 2.37 -3.21 7.31
N THR A 21 3.50 -2.66 7.72
CA THR A 21 4.82 -3.09 7.31
C THR A 21 5.48 -3.89 8.43
N LEU A 22 6.66 -4.45 8.15
CA LEU A 22 7.47 -5.07 9.20
C LEU A 22 7.82 -4.03 10.28
N ALA A 23 7.87 -4.48 11.54
CA ALA A 23 8.30 -3.66 12.66
C ALA A 23 9.80 -3.36 12.54
N ASN A 24 10.22 -2.24 13.15
CA ASN A 24 11.64 -1.93 13.28
C ASN A 24 12.34 -2.98 14.15
N ASP A 25 13.45 -3.53 13.67
CA ASP A 25 14.27 -4.47 14.42
C ASP A 25 15.77 -4.18 14.24
N VAL A 26 16.64 -5.06 14.72
CA VAL A 26 18.11 -4.87 14.69
C VAL A 26 18.74 -5.30 13.36
N TYR A 27 18.02 -6.04 12.53
CA TYR A 27 18.47 -6.53 11.23
C TYR A 27 18.09 -5.54 10.14
N ASN A 28 18.76 -5.62 8.98
CA ASN A 28 18.32 -4.87 7.81
C ASN A 28 17.12 -5.58 7.16
N ASN A 29 15.92 -5.04 7.34
CA ASN A 29 14.70 -5.57 6.72
C ASN A 29 14.09 -4.64 5.65
N GLY A 30 14.90 -3.72 5.10
CA GLY A 30 14.49 -2.82 4.03
C GLY A 30 13.74 -3.57 2.92
N SER A 31 12.55 -3.07 2.57
CA SER A 31 11.63 -3.78 1.69
C SER A 31 10.81 -2.81 0.84
N THR A 32 10.17 -3.33 -0.21
CA THR A 32 9.30 -2.55 -1.09
C THR A 32 7.92 -3.15 -1.09
N VAL A 33 6.91 -2.33 -0.78
CA VAL A 33 5.50 -2.70 -0.94
C VAL A 33 5.02 -2.10 -2.24
N SER A 34 4.42 -2.94 -3.10
CA SER A 34 3.82 -2.53 -4.36
C SER A 34 2.44 -3.14 -4.50
N THR A 35 1.45 -2.32 -4.85
CA THR A 35 0.08 -2.80 -5.09
C THR A 35 -0.55 -2.05 -6.25
N THR A 36 -1.45 -2.73 -6.96
CA THR A 36 -2.20 -2.18 -8.08
C THR A 36 -3.67 -2.56 -7.95
N ILE A 37 -4.55 -1.77 -8.57
CA ILE A 37 -5.98 -2.07 -8.62
C ILE A 37 -6.19 -3.28 -9.54
N THR A 38 -6.71 -4.37 -8.98
CA THR A 38 -7.01 -5.59 -9.74
C THR A 38 -8.46 -5.65 -10.22
N GLY A 39 -9.31 -4.76 -9.72
CA GLY A 39 -10.71 -4.68 -10.09
C GLY A 39 -11.40 -3.55 -9.31
N ALA A 40 -12.47 -3.03 -9.90
CA ALA A 40 -13.36 -2.09 -9.25
C ALA A 40 -14.80 -2.48 -9.61
N THR A 41 -15.71 -2.33 -8.66
CA THR A 41 -17.14 -2.57 -8.84
C THR A 41 -17.93 -1.45 -8.16
N GLY A 42 -19.18 -1.26 -8.57
CA GLY A 42 -20.08 -0.27 -7.98
C GLY A 42 -20.15 1.07 -8.73
N GLY A 43 -20.96 1.98 -8.17
CA GLY A 43 -21.43 3.17 -8.87
C GLY A 43 -22.45 2.87 -9.97
N ASN A 44 -23.07 3.91 -10.50
CA ASN A 44 -23.93 3.87 -11.70
C ASN A 44 -23.13 4.31 -12.93
N PHE A 45 -21.87 3.86 -13.04
CA PHE A 45 -21.03 4.23 -14.17
C PHE A 45 -21.32 3.30 -15.35
N GLU A 46 -21.69 3.86 -16.50
CA GLU A 46 -21.79 3.09 -17.75
C GLU A 46 -20.43 2.49 -18.15
N ASN A 47 -19.32 3.11 -17.73
CA ASN A 47 -17.97 2.60 -17.94
C ASN A 47 -17.03 3.08 -16.83
N LEU A 48 -16.40 2.13 -16.13
CA LEU A 48 -15.39 2.40 -15.11
C LEU A 48 -14.10 1.67 -15.48
N VAL A 49 -13.04 2.44 -15.75
CA VAL A 49 -11.70 1.91 -16.07
C VAL A 49 -10.72 2.40 -15.01
N PRO A 50 -10.30 1.54 -14.06
CA PRO A 50 -9.33 1.92 -13.04
C PRO A 50 -7.92 2.08 -13.62
N SER A 51 -7.10 2.91 -12.98
CA SER A 51 -5.65 2.91 -13.23
C SER A 51 -5.03 1.63 -12.69
N THR A 52 -4.24 0.95 -13.52
CA THR A 52 -3.49 -0.26 -13.16
C THR A 52 -2.02 0.02 -12.88
N THR A 53 -1.62 1.29 -12.87
CA THR A 53 -0.26 1.69 -12.45
C THR A 53 -0.07 1.34 -10.97
N PRO A 54 0.96 0.55 -10.62
CA PRO A 54 1.21 0.20 -9.22
C PRO A 54 1.58 1.42 -8.38
N ALA A 55 0.98 1.53 -7.20
CA ALA A 55 1.50 2.36 -6.13
C ALA A 55 2.66 1.62 -5.47
N VAL A 56 3.81 2.28 -5.34
CA VAL A 56 5.05 1.70 -4.80
C VAL A 56 5.50 2.53 -3.60
N THR A 57 5.80 1.86 -2.50
CA THR A 57 6.36 2.45 -1.28
C THR A 57 7.62 1.69 -0.91
N THR A 58 8.75 2.40 -0.89
CA THR A 58 10.04 1.86 -0.46
C THR A 58 10.21 2.13 1.03
N ILE A 59 10.51 1.07 1.78
CA ILE A 59 10.79 1.12 3.21
C ILE A 59 12.30 1.03 3.36
N THR A 60 12.89 2.11 3.89
CA THR A 60 14.32 2.16 4.21
C THR A 60 14.51 1.80 5.67
N ASP A 61 15.39 0.84 5.92
CA ASP A 61 15.77 0.39 7.25
C ASP A 61 17.29 0.50 7.42
N SER A 62 17.75 0.64 8.66
CA SER A 62 19.17 0.76 9.00
C SER A 62 19.55 -0.31 10.02
N VAL A 63 20.70 -0.95 9.80
CA VAL A 63 21.28 -1.84 10.82
C VAL A 63 21.70 -1.01 12.02
N ASP A 64 21.31 -1.45 13.22
CA ASP A 64 21.81 -0.89 14.48
C ASP A 64 23.22 -1.44 14.75
N THR A 65 24.24 -0.70 14.32
CA THR A 65 25.63 -0.96 14.70
C THR A 65 25.90 -0.24 16.02
N THR A 66 25.45 -0.79 17.14
CA THR A 66 25.61 -0.20 18.49
C THR A 66 27.05 0.15 18.87
N GLY A 67 28.05 -0.20 18.05
CA GLY A 67 29.40 0.37 18.09
C GLY A 67 30.13 0.11 19.40
N LEU A 68 29.61 -0.79 20.23
CA LEU A 68 30.17 -1.13 21.52
C LEU A 68 31.43 -1.98 21.27
N THR A 69 32.59 -1.34 21.40
CA THR A 69 33.90 -1.99 21.48
C THR A 69 34.31 -2.20 22.92
#